data_AF-A0A3T0YAG4-F1
#
_entry.id   AF-A0A3T0YAG4-F1
#
_cell.length_a   1.000
_cell.length_b   1.000
_cell.length_c   1.000
_cell.angle_alpha   90.00
_cell.angle_beta   90.00
_cell.angle_gamma   90.00
#
_symmetry.space_group_name_H-M   'P 1'
#
loop_
_entity.id
_entity.type
_entity.pdbx_description
1 polymer ?
#
loop_
_entity_poly.entity_id
_entity_poly.type
_entity_poly.pdbx_seq_one_letter_code
_entity_poly.pdbx_strand_id
1 'polypeptide(L)'
;MSTEQTIVRQYGNIAEDRTAGLMGFSMASTVVLGAGAVGVFIAIMASQIWVAVGIALVAFIAATILGSKDRHGRSKPERWLARSMHSKAKKAGKTVYKSGPVSQIPDGSFRAPGLLAATELIDFQDLFGNEGVMLWHPKLKTGTVFFSTNSSGLGLLDQDRVNRLVGSWAAFQRDAGSNARVEQISVTTQSTTDPGERLPDAIAVARQQAGSHEVPAFCPAGDG
;
A
#
# COMPACT_ATOMS: atom_id res chain seq x y z
N MET A 1 -14.34 47.60 9.57
CA MET A 1 -14.64 46.17 9.80
C MET A 1 -13.79 45.39 8.82
N SER A 2 -12.64 44.90 9.28
CA SER A 2 -11.69 44.16 8.46
C SER A 2 -12.22 42.76 8.22
N THR A 3 -12.48 42.41 6.97
CA THR A 3 -12.95 41.09 6.58
C THR A 3 -11.84 40.08 6.85
N GLU A 4 -11.96 39.32 7.94
CA GLU A 4 -11.06 38.21 8.24
C GLU A 4 -11.24 37.16 7.14
N GLN A 5 -10.28 37.09 6.22
CA GLN A 5 -10.28 36.08 5.17
C GLN A 5 -10.00 34.73 5.84
N THR A 6 -11.05 33.94 6.07
CA THR A 6 -10.92 32.54 6.48
C THR A 6 -10.24 31.78 5.35
N ILE A 7 -8.92 31.60 5.45
CA ILE A 7 -8.14 30.80 4.50
C ILE A 7 -8.59 29.35 4.66
N VAL A 8 -9.44 28.88 3.76
CA VAL A 8 -9.85 27.47 3.69
C VAL A 8 -8.62 26.66 3.29
N ARG A 9 -8.04 25.94 4.27
CA ARG A 9 -6.90 25.04 4.02
C ARG A 9 -7.38 23.86 3.19
N GLN A 10 -6.79 23.69 2.01
CA GLN A 10 -7.03 22.54 1.15
C GLN A 10 -6.01 21.44 1.47
N TYR A 11 -6.51 20.26 1.79
CA TYR A 11 -5.72 19.06 2.04
C TYR A 11 -5.72 18.23 0.75
N GLY A 12 -4.74 18.45 -0.12
CA GLY A 12 -4.68 17.82 -1.44
C GLY A 12 -3.26 17.72 -1.97
N ASN A 13 -3.14 17.50 -3.28
CA ASN A 13 -1.88 17.24 -4.00
C ASN A 13 -1.27 15.85 -3.78
N ILE A 14 -2.12 14.81 -3.80
CA ILE A 14 -1.63 13.45 -4.03
C ILE A 14 -1.16 13.40 -5.49
N ALA A 15 0.15 13.48 -5.70
CA ALA A 15 0.73 13.28 -7.02
C ALA A 15 0.51 11.81 -7.39
N GLU A 16 -0.27 11.57 -8.43
CA GLU A 16 -0.31 10.25 -9.04
C GLU A 16 1.01 10.06 -9.78
N ASP A 17 1.71 8.96 -9.50
CA ASP A 17 2.93 8.58 -10.22
C ASP A 17 2.60 8.38 -11.70
N ARG A 18 2.68 9.47 -12.46
CA ARG A 18 2.53 9.41 -13.90
C ARG A 18 3.78 8.73 -14.42
N THR A 19 3.65 7.46 -14.83
CA THR A 19 4.76 6.73 -15.44
C THR A 19 5.47 7.60 -16.47
N ALA A 20 6.75 7.92 -16.20
CA ALA A 20 7.56 8.77 -17.03
C ALA A 20 7.79 8.10 -18.39
N GLY A 21 7.25 8.69 -19.44
CA GLY A 21 7.60 8.37 -20.81
C GLY A 21 7.30 9.55 -21.71
N LEU A 22 7.83 9.54 -22.93
CA LEU A 22 7.75 10.69 -23.83
C LEU A 22 6.29 10.92 -24.25
N MET A 23 5.75 12.12 -24.02
CA MET A 23 4.39 12.52 -24.41
C MET A 23 3.25 11.62 -23.87
N GLY A 24 3.43 10.96 -22.72
CA GLY A 24 2.39 10.11 -22.10
C GLY A 24 2.36 8.66 -22.59
N PHE A 25 3.32 8.27 -23.43
CA PHE A 25 3.57 6.87 -23.78
C PHE A 25 4.33 6.15 -22.66
N SER A 26 4.20 4.82 -22.57
CA SER A 26 5.02 4.03 -21.64
C SER A 26 6.50 4.04 -22.08
N MET A 27 7.43 3.79 -21.15
CA MET A 27 8.87 3.62 -21.48
C MET A 27 9.06 2.57 -22.55
N ALA A 28 8.35 1.44 -22.46
CA ALA A 28 8.44 0.35 -23.42
C ALA A 28 7.95 0.78 -24.82
N SER A 29 6.84 1.52 -24.93
CA SER A 29 6.39 2.04 -26.24
C SER A 29 7.36 3.09 -26.80
N THR A 30 8.02 3.86 -25.94
CA THR A 30 9.03 4.84 -26.37
C THR A 30 10.26 4.13 -26.97
N VAL A 31 10.73 3.04 -26.35
CA VAL A 31 11.83 2.22 -26.89
C VAL A 31 11.46 1.60 -28.24
N VAL A 32 10.24 1.07 -28.36
CA VAL A 32 9.74 0.49 -29.63
C VAL A 32 9.66 1.53 -30.74
N LEU A 33 9.13 2.72 -30.46
CA LEU A 33 9.09 3.82 -31.43
C LEU A 33 10.49 4.31 -31.80
N GLY A 34 11.40 4.42 -30.82
CA GLY A 34 12.78 4.81 -31.06
C GLY A 34 13.53 3.80 -31.94
N ALA A 35 13.45 2.51 -31.61
CA ALA A 35 14.04 1.44 -32.42
C ALA A 35 13.41 1.36 -33.82
N GLY A 36 12.09 1.54 -33.91
CA GLY A 36 11.36 1.62 -35.17
C GLY A 36 11.83 2.77 -36.05
N ALA A 37 12.00 3.97 -35.48
CA ALA A 37 12.50 5.15 -36.20
C ALA A 37 13.92 4.95 -36.74
N VAL A 38 14.81 4.33 -35.95
CA VAL A 38 16.16 3.96 -36.41
C VAL A 38 16.09 2.95 -37.56
N GLY A 39 15.22 1.93 -37.46
CA GLY A 39 15.02 0.95 -38.52
C GLY A 39 14.48 1.56 -39.81
N VAL A 40 13.52 2.48 -39.71
CA VAL A 40 12.99 3.27 -40.83
C VAL A 40 14.10 4.09 -41.49
N PHE A 41 14.92 4.77 -40.69
CA PHE A 41 16.04 5.57 -41.18
C PHE A 41 17.04 4.72 -41.97
N ILE A 42 17.44 3.55 -41.44
CA ILE A 42 18.35 2.62 -42.12
C ILE A 42 17.73 2.10 -43.43
N ALA A 43 16.45 1.77 -43.44
CA ALA A 43 15.76 1.27 -44.63
C ALA A 43 15.66 2.34 -45.74
N ILE A 44 15.44 3.60 -45.38
CA ILE A 44 15.46 4.73 -46.32
C ILE A 44 16.87 4.93 -46.89
N MET A 45 17.92 4.85 -46.06
CA MET A 45 19.30 4.93 -46.55
C MET A 45 19.65 3.81 -47.55
N ALA A 46 19.09 2.61 -47.36
CA ALA A 46 19.22 1.49 -48.29
C ALA A 46 18.32 1.59 -49.53
N SER A 47 17.63 2.73 -49.75
CA SER A 47 16.65 2.95 -50.82
C SER A 47 15.46 1.97 -50.81
N GLN A 48 15.18 1.33 -49.67
CA GLN A 48 14.10 0.36 -49.50
C GLN A 48 12.85 1.02 -48.87
N ILE A 49 12.19 1.90 -49.63
CA ILE A 49 11.05 2.69 -49.14
C ILE A 49 9.90 1.82 -48.64
N TRP A 50 9.59 0.72 -49.34
CA TRP A 50 8.53 -0.21 -48.94
C TRP A 50 8.82 -0.92 -47.61
N VAL A 51 10.08 -1.24 -47.35
CA VAL A 51 10.52 -1.83 -46.08
C VAL A 51 10.42 -0.81 -44.95
N ALA A 52 10.79 0.45 -45.21
CA ALA A 52 10.65 1.54 -44.25
C ALA A 52 9.19 1.77 -43.83
N VAL A 53 8.26 1.77 -44.78
CA VAL A 53 6.81 1.88 -44.49
C VAL A 53 6.33 0.70 -43.65
N GLY A 54 6.76 -0.52 -43.96
CA GLY A 54 6.42 -1.72 -43.19
C GLY A 54 6.90 -1.63 -41.73
N ILE A 55 8.15 -1.22 -41.50
CA ILE A 55 8.72 -1.06 -40.16
C ILE A 55 7.98 0.03 -39.38
N ALA A 56 7.68 1.17 -40.02
CA ALA A 56 6.94 2.26 -39.39
C ALA A 56 5.53 1.81 -38.94
N LEU A 57 4.82 1.07 -39.80
CA LEU A 57 3.48 0.57 -39.49
C LEU A 57 3.51 -0.42 -38.32
N VAL A 58 4.46 -1.37 -38.33
CA VAL A 58 4.61 -2.36 -37.25
C VAL A 58 5.00 -1.68 -35.93
N ALA A 59 5.94 -0.74 -35.96
CA ALA A 59 6.36 0.01 -34.79
C ALA A 59 5.20 0.83 -34.20
N PHE A 60 4.38 1.47 -35.05
CA PHE A 60 3.21 2.23 -34.63
C PHE A 60 2.12 1.34 -34.03
N ILE A 61 1.81 0.20 -34.65
CA ILE A 61 0.85 -0.77 -34.10
C ILE A 61 1.35 -1.34 -32.76
N ALA A 62 2.63 -1.73 -32.68
CA ALA A 62 3.22 -2.22 -31.45
C ALA A 62 3.18 -1.15 -30.34
N ALA A 63 3.53 0.10 -30.67
CA ALA A 63 3.51 1.21 -29.73
C ALA A 63 2.11 1.57 -29.24
N THR A 64 1.09 1.49 -30.08
CA THR A 64 -0.31 1.75 -29.68
C THR A 64 -0.86 0.63 -28.78
N ILE A 65 -0.51 -0.63 -29.05
CA ILE A 65 -0.88 -1.76 -28.18
C ILE A 65 -0.18 -1.66 -26.82
N LEU A 66 1.09 -1.27 -26.81
CA LEU A 66 1.92 -1.17 -25.60
C LEU A 66 1.70 0.15 -24.83
N GLY A 67 1.27 1.19 -25.53
CA GLY A 67 0.94 2.51 -25.00
C GLY A 67 -0.51 2.65 -24.54
N SER A 68 -1.40 1.75 -24.96
CA SER A 68 -2.76 1.61 -24.42
C SER A 68 -2.70 1.07 -22.99
N LYS A 69 -2.32 1.95 -22.06
CA LYS A 69 -2.31 1.69 -20.63
C LYS A 69 -3.73 2.00 -20.12
N ASP A 70 -4.36 1.01 -19.48
CA ASP A 70 -5.67 1.18 -18.83
C ASP A 70 -5.54 2.17 -17.67
N ARG A 71 -6.66 2.69 -17.16
CA ARG A 71 -6.73 3.65 -16.04
C ARG A 71 -6.03 3.16 -14.76
N HIS A 72 -5.67 1.88 -14.70
CA HIS A 72 -4.95 1.20 -13.62
C HIS A 72 -3.47 0.92 -13.92
N GLY A 73 -2.91 1.53 -14.95
CA GLY A 73 -1.49 1.39 -15.21
C GLY A 73 -1.05 0.02 -15.74
N ARG A 74 -1.96 -0.82 -16.25
CA ARG A 74 -1.63 -2.14 -16.81
C ARG A 74 -1.84 -2.19 -18.31
N SER A 75 -0.94 -2.89 -19.00
CA SER A 75 -1.04 -3.11 -20.44
C SER A 75 -2.02 -4.25 -20.74
N LYS A 76 -2.77 -4.18 -21.85
CA LYS A 76 -3.67 -5.26 -22.31
C LYS A 76 -3.02 -6.66 -22.35
N PRO A 77 -1.77 -6.85 -22.82
CA PRO A 77 -1.13 -8.17 -22.81
C PRO A 77 -0.88 -8.73 -21.41
N GLU A 78 -0.52 -7.88 -20.45
CA GLU A 78 -0.33 -8.28 -19.04
C GLU A 78 -1.63 -8.83 -18.44
N ARG A 79 -2.77 -8.20 -18.76
CA ARG A 79 -4.10 -8.68 -18.34
C ARG A 79 -4.44 -10.04 -18.95
N TRP A 80 -4.07 -10.28 -20.20
CA TRP A 80 -4.29 -11.57 -20.86
C TRP A 80 -3.41 -12.67 -20.25
N LEU A 81 -2.14 -12.38 -20.01
CA LEU A 81 -1.21 -13.31 -19.36
C LEU A 81 -1.69 -13.67 -17.95
N ALA A 82 -2.09 -12.67 -17.15
CA ALA A 82 -2.62 -12.88 -15.81
C ALA A 82 -3.88 -13.76 -15.82
N ARG A 83 -4.81 -13.54 -16.76
CA ARG A 83 -5.99 -14.38 -16.94
C ARG A 83 -5.61 -15.82 -17.31
N SER A 84 -4.69 -16.00 -18.25
CA SER A 84 -4.23 -17.34 -18.66
C SER A 84 -3.60 -18.11 -17.50
N MET A 85 -2.70 -17.46 -16.74
CA MET A 85 -2.10 -18.03 -15.54
C MET A 85 -3.14 -18.39 -14.49
N HIS A 86 -4.12 -17.51 -14.26
CA HIS A 86 -5.22 -17.78 -13.33
C HIS A 86 -6.08 -18.97 -13.77
N SER A 87 -6.45 -19.04 -15.05
CA SER A 87 -7.21 -20.17 -15.59
C SER A 87 -6.44 -21.49 -15.48
N LYS A 88 -5.11 -21.48 -15.70
CA LYS A 88 -4.25 -22.65 -15.52
C LYS A 88 -4.17 -23.07 -14.04
N ALA A 89 -4.02 -22.11 -13.12
CA ALA A 89 -4.01 -22.37 -11.68
C ALA A 89 -5.36 -22.93 -11.18
N LYS A 90 -6.47 -22.43 -11.72
CA LYS A 90 -7.82 -22.93 -11.44
C LYS A 90 -8.01 -24.38 -11.89
N LYS A 91 -7.57 -24.72 -13.11
CA LYS A 91 -7.58 -26.11 -13.61
C LYS A 91 -6.72 -27.05 -12.77
N ALA A 92 -5.62 -26.55 -12.21
CA ALA A 92 -4.73 -27.31 -11.33
C ALA A 92 -5.24 -27.43 -9.88
N GLY A 93 -6.41 -26.89 -9.53
CA GLY A 93 -6.96 -26.91 -8.18
C GLY A 93 -6.20 -26.06 -7.16
N LYS A 94 -5.27 -25.20 -7.61
CA LYS A 94 -4.38 -24.39 -6.75
C LYS A 94 -4.95 -23.01 -6.39
N THR A 95 -6.21 -22.75 -6.69
CA THR A 95 -6.87 -21.46 -6.41
C THR A 95 -7.46 -21.35 -5.01
N VAL A 96 -7.56 -22.47 -4.28
CA VAL A 96 -8.12 -22.47 -2.92
C VAL A 96 -6.97 -22.67 -1.94
N TYR A 97 -6.77 -21.68 -1.07
CA TYR A 97 -5.82 -21.80 0.03
C TYR A 97 -6.48 -22.46 1.24
N LYS A 98 -5.78 -23.42 1.85
CA LYS A 98 -6.16 -24.06 3.11
C LYS A 98 -4.95 -24.02 4.03
N SER A 99 -5.05 -23.32 5.16
CA SER A 99 -4.01 -23.24 6.20
C SER A 99 -4.22 -24.28 7.31
N GLY A 100 -3.16 -24.56 8.08
CA GLY A 100 -3.23 -25.37 9.29
C GLY A 100 -3.24 -26.88 9.03
N PRO A 101 -3.89 -27.69 9.90
CA PRO A 101 -3.85 -29.16 9.84
C PRO A 101 -4.55 -29.75 8.60
N VAL A 102 -5.38 -28.94 7.91
CA VAL A 102 -6.04 -29.30 6.64
C VAL A 102 -5.26 -28.76 5.43
N SER A 103 -4.07 -28.17 5.66
CA SER A 103 -3.22 -27.68 4.58
C SER A 103 -2.55 -28.83 3.82
N GLN A 104 -2.23 -28.59 2.55
CA GLN A 104 -1.43 -29.51 1.74
C GLN A 104 0.09 -29.38 2.04
N ILE A 105 0.45 -28.52 2.99
CA ILE A 105 1.84 -28.29 3.38
C ILE A 105 2.17 -29.34 4.45
N PRO A 106 3.25 -30.14 4.29
CA PRO A 106 3.57 -31.25 5.20
C PRO A 106 3.71 -30.87 6.69
N ASP A 107 3.95 -29.58 6.95
CA ASP A 107 4.23 -29.02 8.28
C ASP A 107 2.95 -28.68 9.08
N GLY A 108 1.75 -28.74 8.48
CA GLY A 108 0.48 -28.46 9.18
C GLY A 108 0.36 -27.04 9.78
N SER A 109 1.29 -26.14 9.45
CA SER A 109 1.40 -24.82 10.04
C SER A 109 0.43 -23.82 9.44
N PHE A 110 0.06 -22.80 10.22
CA PHE A 110 -0.78 -21.68 9.80
C PHE A 110 0.02 -20.63 9.04
N ARG A 111 0.78 -21.04 8.02
CA ARG A 111 1.54 -20.10 7.18
C ARG A 111 0.60 -19.21 6.39
N ALA A 112 1.09 -18.07 5.93
CA ALA A 112 0.36 -17.27 4.96
C ALA A 112 0.55 -17.84 3.54
N PRO A 113 -0.40 -17.64 2.62
CA PRO A 113 -0.26 -18.14 1.25
C PRO A 113 0.78 -17.40 0.42
N GLY A 114 1.31 -18.07 -0.61
CA GLY A 114 2.08 -17.44 -1.68
C GLY A 114 3.42 -16.86 -1.21
N LEU A 115 3.67 -15.59 -1.54
CA LEU A 115 4.91 -14.88 -1.18
C LEU A 115 5.10 -14.78 0.34
N LEU A 116 4.01 -14.77 1.11
CA LEU A 116 4.05 -14.70 2.57
C LEU A 116 4.28 -16.09 3.23
N ALA A 117 4.38 -17.19 2.48
CA ALA A 117 4.60 -18.51 3.07
C ALA A 117 5.98 -18.65 3.74
N ALA A 118 6.92 -17.80 3.35
CA ALA A 118 8.26 -17.77 3.90
C ALA A 118 8.42 -16.82 5.09
N THR A 119 7.37 -16.09 5.49
CA THR A 119 7.48 -15.13 6.60
C THR A 119 7.42 -15.83 7.95
N GLU A 120 8.17 -15.27 8.88
CA GLU A 120 8.28 -15.72 10.28
C GLU A 120 7.72 -14.63 11.20
N LEU A 121 7.20 -15.03 12.36
CA LEU A 121 6.76 -14.09 13.39
C LEU A 121 7.92 -13.89 14.37
N ILE A 122 8.27 -12.64 14.64
CA ILE A 122 9.27 -12.24 15.61
C ILE A 122 8.59 -11.38 16.66
N ASP A 123 8.57 -11.87 17.89
CA ASP A 123 8.10 -11.09 19.03
C ASP A 123 9.17 -10.04 19.40
N PHE A 124 8.72 -8.82 19.67
CA PHE A 124 9.58 -7.74 20.11
C PHE A 124 8.92 -7.00 21.27
N GLN A 125 9.74 -6.31 22.06
CA GLN A 125 9.27 -5.42 23.10
C GLN A 125 9.72 -4.00 22.77
N ASP A 126 8.76 -3.08 22.78
CA ASP A 126 9.02 -1.66 22.62
C ASP A 126 9.73 -1.08 23.87
N LEU A 127 10.34 0.10 23.73
CA LEU A 127 10.99 0.86 24.79
C LEU A 127 10.04 1.16 25.97
N PHE A 128 8.73 1.17 25.72
CA PHE A 128 7.70 1.36 26.73
C PHE A 128 7.21 0.05 27.38
N GLY A 129 7.86 -1.08 27.10
CA GLY A 129 7.52 -2.39 27.66
C GLY A 129 6.35 -3.09 26.98
N ASN A 130 5.77 -2.49 25.94
CA ASN A 130 4.69 -3.09 25.17
C ASN A 130 5.22 -4.24 24.30
N GLU A 131 4.57 -5.39 24.37
CA GLU A 131 4.85 -6.51 23.49
C GLU A 131 4.19 -6.30 22.13
N GLY A 132 4.92 -6.61 21.07
CA GLY A 132 4.46 -6.52 19.69
C GLY A 132 5.00 -7.67 18.86
N VAL A 133 4.40 -7.87 17.68
CA VAL A 133 4.83 -8.93 16.77
C VAL A 133 5.16 -8.32 15.42
N MET A 134 6.33 -8.69 14.90
CA MET A 134 6.81 -8.31 13.58
C MET A 134 6.76 -9.51 12.64
N LEU A 135 6.20 -9.31 11.46
CA LEU A 135 6.24 -10.29 10.39
C LEU A 135 7.54 -10.11 9.59
N TRP A 136 8.49 -11.03 9.75
CA TRP A 136 9.79 -10.99 9.11
C TRP A 136 9.84 -11.83 7.84
N HIS A 137 10.32 -11.26 6.74
CA HIS A 137 10.55 -11.98 5.50
C HIS A 137 12.05 -12.26 5.30
N PRO A 138 12.55 -13.48 5.58
CA PRO A 138 14.00 -13.76 5.60
C PRO A 138 14.70 -13.58 4.25
N LYS A 139 14.03 -13.89 3.13
CA LYS A 139 14.63 -13.70 1.78
C LYS A 139 14.75 -12.24 1.35
N LEU A 140 13.75 -11.42 1.67
CA LEU A 140 13.71 -10.00 1.31
C LEU A 140 14.43 -9.14 2.37
N LYS A 141 14.64 -9.68 3.57
CA LYS A 141 15.17 -8.98 4.74
C LYS A 141 14.32 -7.78 5.14
N THR A 142 13.02 -7.87 4.90
CA THR A 142 12.02 -6.84 5.23
C THR A 142 11.16 -7.33 6.39
N GLY A 143 10.97 -6.48 7.40
CA GLY A 143 10.04 -6.71 8.50
C GLY A 143 8.82 -5.80 8.38
N THR A 144 7.64 -6.34 8.64
CA THR A 144 6.38 -5.60 8.65
C THR A 144 5.78 -5.62 10.05
N VAL A 145 5.48 -4.44 10.58
CA VAL A 145 4.76 -4.28 11.84
C VAL A 145 3.37 -3.74 11.53
N PHE A 146 2.36 -4.28 12.21
CA PHE A 146 0.97 -3.86 12.05
C PHE A 146 0.53 -3.05 13.27
N PHE A 147 -0.04 -1.88 13.02
CA PHE A 147 -0.68 -1.06 14.04
C PHE A 147 -2.14 -0.86 13.67
N SER A 148 -3.04 -1.12 14.61
CA SER A 148 -4.44 -0.76 14.50
C SER A 148 -4.69 0.50 15.32
N THR A 149 -5.40 1.45 14.74
CA THR A 149 -5.88 2.64 15.43
C THR A 149 -7.34 2.83 15.12
N ASN A 150 -8.12 3.15 16.14
CA ASN A 150 -9.54 3.41 16.02
C ASN A 150 -9.79 4.89 16.34
N SER A 151 -10.69 5.53 15.59
CA SER A 151 -11.06 6.94 15.79
C SER A 151 -12.52 7.05 16.16
N SER A 152 -12.85 7.87 17.17
CA SER A 152 -14.22 8.11 17.65
C SER A 152 -15.08 8.98 16.72
N GLY A 153 -14.63 9.23 15.49
CA GLY A 153 -15.27 10.11 14.52
C GLY A 153 -14.93 11.59 14.74
N LEU A 154 -15.18 12.41 13.70
CA LEU A 154 -14.84 13.85 13.69
C LEU A 154 -15.93 14.75 14.28
N GLY A 155 -17.05 14.19 14.75
CA GLY A 155 -18.31 14.92 15.01
C GLY A 155 -18.26 16.00 16.10
N LEU A 156 -17.17 16.12 16.86
CA LEU A 156 -17.01 17.09 17.95
C LEU A 156 -15.68 17.88 17.87
N LEU A 157 -14.91 17.75 16.79
CA LEU A 157 -13.61 18.43 16.68
C LEU A 157 -13.75 19.82 16.04
N ASP A 158 -13.12 20.81 16.65
CA ASP A 158 -12.90 22.13 16.05
C ASP A 158 -12.02 22.01 14.79
N GLN A 159 -12.22 22.92 13.83
CA GLN A 159 -11.43 22.90 12.60
C GLN A 159 -9.94 23.05 12.87
N ASP A 160 -9.53 23.80 13.89
CA ASP A 160 -8.10 23.89 14.25
C ASP A 160 -7.52 22.55 14.72
N ARG A 161 -8.30 21.72 15.41
CA ARG A 161 -7.87 20.35 15.76
C ARG A 161 -7.78 19.46 14.54
N VAL A 162 -8.73 19.54 13.61
CA VAL A 162 -8.65 18.82 12.33
C VAL A 162 -7.37 19.23 11.58
N ASN A 163 -7.10 20.53 11.50
CA ASN A 163 -5.92 21.07 10.84
C ASN A 163 -4.62 20.54 11.46
N ARG A 164 -4.55 20.44 12.80
CA ARG A 164 -3.40 19.86 13.50
C ARG A 164 -3.22 18.37 13.20
N LEU A 165 -4.31 17.58 13.19
CA LEU A 165 -4.26 16.16 12.87
C LEU A 165 -3.79 15.88 11.44
N VAL A 166 -4.28 16.67 10.47
CA VAL A 166 -3.80 16.56 9.08
C VAL A 166 -2.34 16.98 8.98
N GLY A 167 -1.93 18.04 9.70
CA GLY A 167 -0.55 18.48 9.79
C GLY A 167 0.40 17.40 10.36
N SER A 168 0.01 16.73 11.44
CA SER A 168 0.80 15.64 12.02
C SER A 168 0.89 14.43 11.09
N TRP A 169 -0.18 14.10 10.38
CA TRP A 169 -0.15 13.04 9.37
C TRP A 169 0.78 13.37 8.20
N ALA A 170 0.80 14.63 7.75
CA ALA A 170 1.74 15.08 6.73
C ALA A 170 3.19 15.04 7.22
N ALA A 171 3.45 15.41 8.48
CA ALA A 171 4.78 15.31 9.08
C ALA A 171 5.25 13.85 9.15
N PHE A 172 4.38 12.93 9.59
CA PHE A 172 4.67 11.49 9.62
C PHE A 172 5.04 10.94 8.24
N GLN A 173 4.27 11.27 7.19
CA GLN A 173 4.59 10.83 5.83
C GLN A 173 5.93 11.36 5.32
N ARG A 174 6.30 12.61 5.66
CA ARG A 174 7.60 13.18 5.30
C ARG A 174 8.75 12.47 6.01
N ASP A 175 8.59 12.21 7.31
CA ASP A 175 9.59 11.50 8.11
C ASP A 175 9.81 10.08 7.57
N ALA A 176 8.71 9.36 7.32
CA ALA A 176 8.72 8.04 6.70
C ALA A 176 9.42 8.03 5.32
N GLY A 177 9.13 9.02 4.47
CA GLY A 177 9.76 9.13 3.16
C GLY A 177 11.24 9.51 3.21
N SER A 178 11.70 10.14 4.30
CA SER A 178 13.12 10.50 4.51
C SER A 178 13.96 9.36 5.07
N ASN A 179 13.31 8.38 5.72
CA ASN A 179 13.99 7.27 6.36
C ASN A 179 14.25 6.13 5.35
N ALA A 180 15.50 5.96 4.95
CA ALA A 180 15.91 4.91 4.02
C ALA A 180 15.63 3.46 4.49
N ARG A 181 15.29 3.25 5.76
CA ARG A 181 14.93 1.92 6.31
C ARG A 181 13.45 1.60 6.15
N VAL A 182 12.60 2.60 5.87
CA VAL A 182 11.16 2.40 5.67
C VAL A 182 10.93 2.16 4.18
N GLU A 183 10.64 0.92 3.81
CA GLU A 183 10.40 0.57 2.40
C GLU A 183 9.00 1.00 1.94
N GLN A 184 7.99 0.81 2.78
CA GLN A 184 6.60 1.07 2.44
C GLN A 184 5.75 1.33 3.69
N ILE A 185 4.80 2.25 3.56
CA ILE A 185 3.70 2.44 4.50
C ILE A 185 2.38 2.25 3.75
N SER A 186 1.47 1.48 4.33
CA SER A 186 0.12 1.30 3.82
C SER A 186 -0.89 1.54 4.94
N VAL A 187 -1.88 2.40 4.68
CA VAL A 187 -2.96 2.67 5.62
C VAL A 187 -4.27 2.23 5.00
N THR A 188 -4.95 1.32 5.68
CA THR A 188 -6.29 0.87 5.30
C THR A 188 -7.27 1.40 6.32
N THR A 189 -8.21 2.24 5.88
CA THR A 189 -9.31 2.69 6.72
C THR A 189 -10.53 1.81 6.46
N GLN A 190 -11.06 1.19 7.51
CA GLN A 190 -12.31 0.45 7.45
C GLN A 190 -13.34 1.16 8.33
N SER A 191 -14.48 1.52 7.76
CA SER A 191 -15.63 2.02 8.51
C SER A 191 -16.58 0.84 8.75
N THR A 192 -16.44 0.20 9.90
CA THR A 192 -17.38 -0.82 10.39
C THR A 192 -18.05 -0.32 11.66
N THR A 193 -19.25 -0.81 11.96
CA THR A 193 -19.85 -0.63 13.29
C THR A 193 -18.88 -1.18 14.33
N ASP A 194 -18.65 -0.42 15.40
CA ASP A 194 -17.75 -0.79 16.49
C ASP A 194 -18.16 -2.17 17.06
N PRO A 195 -17.28 -3.18 17.03
CA PRO A 195 -17.58 -4.50 17.58
C PRO A 195 -17.76 -4.50 19.11
N GLY A 196 -17.46 -3.38 19.80
CA GLY A 196 -17.65 -3.22 21.25
C GLY A 196 -16.41 -3.48 22.09
N GLU A 197 -15.34 -4.01 21.49
CA GLU A 197 -14.06 -4.31 22.16
C GLU A 197 -13.27 -3.06 22.58
N ARG A 198 -13.66 -1.89 22.05
CA ARG A 198 -12.96 -0.60 22.31
C ARG A 198 -12.93 -0.22 23.79
N LEU A 199 -14.02 -0.44 24.52
CA LEU A 199 -14.11 -0.03 25.92
C LEU A 199 -13.30 -0.97 26.84
N PRO A 200 -13.42 -2.31 26.73
CA PRO A 200 -12.55 -3.24 27.43
C PRO A 200 -11.05 -2.97 27.21
N ASP A 201 -10.61 -2.78 25.97
CA ASP A 201 -9.21 -2.52 25.64
C ASP A 201 -8.72 -1.19 26.22
N ALA A 202 -9.52 -0.13 26.07
CA ALA A 202 -9.17 1.18 26.64
C ALA A 202 -9.09 1.12 28.17
N ILE A 203 -9.96 0.34 28.84
CA ILE A 203 -9.89 0.14 30.29
C ILE A 203 -8.65 -0.68 30.67
N ALA A 204 -8.29 -1.71 29.91
CA ALA A 204 -7.10 -2.51 30.18
C ALA A 204 -5.83 -1.66 30.08
N VAL A 205 -5.69 -0.86 29.02
CA VAL A 205 -4.57 0.07 28.84
C VAL A 205 -4.57 1.14 29.94
N ALA A 206 -5.71 1.74 30.26
CA ALA A 206 -5.81 2.73 31.33
C ALA A 206 -5.44 2.13 32.69
N ARG A 207 -5.82 0.88 32.98
CA ARG A 207 -5.43 0.17 34.21
C ARG A 207 -3.94 -0.13 34.26
N GLN A 208 -3.31 -0.51 33.15
CA GLN A 208 -1.86 -0.71 33.07
C GLN A 208 -1.10 0.61 33.28
N GLN A 209 -1.58 1.70 32.68
CA GLN A 209 -1.00 3.04 32.86
C GLN A 209 -1.24 3.60 34.27
N ALA A 210 -2.35 3.25 34.90
CA ALA A 210 -2.69 3.65 36.27
C ALA A 210 -1.92 2.88 37.36
N GLY A 211 -0.87 2.14 36.98
CA GLY A 211 0.02 1.44 37.91
C GLY A 211 0.38 2.29 39.13
N SER A 212 -0.04 1.80 40.30
CA SER A 212 0.28 2.25 41.67
C SER A 212 0.09 3.74 42.00
N HIS A 213 -0.91 4.44 41.46
CA HIS A 213 -1.36 5.64 42.15
C HIS A 213 -2.28 5.24 43.31
N GLU A 214 -1.77 5.31 44.53
CA GLU A 214 -2.54 5.17 45.76
C GLU A 214 -3.76 6.10 45.68
N VAL A 215 -4.96 5.52 45.67
CA VAL A 215 -6.20 6.29 45.58
C VAL A 215 -6.22 7.23 46.79
N PRO A 216 -6.24 8.56 46.62
CA PRO A 216 -6.25 9.46 47.76
C PRO A 216 -7.47 9.15 48.62
N ALA A 217 -7.25 8.99 49.93
CA ALA A 217 -8.22 8.52 50.93
C ALA A 217 -9.35 9.53 51.22
N PHE A 218 -10.06 9.99 50.19
CA PHE A 218 -11.20 10.88 50.34
C PHE A 218 -12.55 10.15 50.30
N CYS A 219 -12.55 8.84 50.04
CA CYS A 219 -13.76 8.01 50.15
C CYS A 219 -13.67 7.14 51.41
N PRO A 220 -14.44 7.41 52.48
CA PRO A 220 -14.57 6.46 53.56
C PRO A 220 -15.29 5.24 53.02
N ALA A 221 -14.74 4.05 53.25
CA ALA A 221 -15.51 2.82 53.16
C ALA A 221 -16.67 2.97 54.15
N GLY A 222 -17.89 3.10 53.63
CA GLY A 222 -19.09 3.10 54.45
C GLY A 222 -19.29 1.71 55.01
N ASP A 223 -19.03 1.55 56.30
CA ASP A 223 -19.60 0.46 57.08
C ASP A 223 -21.10 0.74 57.24
N GLY A 224 -21.92 -0.14 56.68
CA GLY A 224 -23.38 -0.14 56.75
C GLY A 224 -23.97 -1.39 56.11
#